data_AF-A0A259D8D2-F1
#
_entry.id   AF-A0A259D8D2-F1
#
_cell.length_a   1.000
_cell.length_b   1.000
_cell.length_c   1.000
_cell.angle_alpha   90.00
_cell.angle_beta   90.00
_cell.angle_gamma   90.00
#
_symmetry.space_group_name_H-M   'P 1'
#
loop_
_entity.id
_entity.type
_entity.pdbx_description
1 polymer ?
#
loop_
_entity_poly.entity_id
_entity_poly.type
_entity_poly.pdbx_seq_one_letter_code
_entity_poly.pdbx_strand_id
1 'polypeptide(L)' 'MRRYGIENPYEQLKELTRGKGINQADLQTFIRGLQIPEDAKALLLEMTPSSYLGKAVELTERLKK' A
#
# COMPACT_ATOMS: atom_id res chain seq x y z
N MET A 1 -6.53 -2.15 4.55
CA MET A 1 -6.78 -2.05 6.01
C MET A 1 -8.11 -1.35 6.33
N ARG A 2 -8.24 -0.02 6.19
CA ARG A 2 -9.49 0.72 6.49
C ARG A 2 -10.74 0.17 5.79
N ARG A 3 -10.64 -0.12 4.48
CA ARG A 3 -11.71 -0.73 3.68
C ARG A 3 -12.26 -2.03 4.27
N TYR A 4 -11.43 -2.79 4.97
CA TYR A 4 -11.76 -4.09 5.56
C TYR A 4 -11.94 -4.04 7.08
N GLY A 5 -12.04 -2.85 7.68
CA GLY A 5 -12.34 -2.71 9.11
C GLY A 5 -11.22 -3.14 10.06
N ILE A 6 -9.96 -3.24 9.61
CA ILE A 6 -8.84 -3.51 10.53
C ILE A 6 -8.74 -2.38 11.55
N GLU A 7 -8.63 -2.73 12.83
CA GLU A 7 -8.50 -1.78 13.94
C GLU A 7 -7.21 -0.96 13.85
N ASN A 8 -7.28 0.32 14.21
CA ASN A 8 -6.13 1.23 14.28
C ASN A 8 -5.16 1.16 13.08
N PRO A 9 -5.65 1.18 11.83
CA PRO A 9 -4.85 0.79 10.68
C PRO A 9 -3.72 1.79 10.36
N TYR A 10 -3.90 3.05 10.77
CA TYR A 10 -2.87 4.07 10.66
C TYR A 10 -1.75 3.87 11.69
N GLU A 11 -2.10 3.57 12.94
CA GLU A 11 -1.11 3.38 14.01
C GLU A 11 -0.27 2.11 13.77
N GLN A 12 -0.88 1.01 13.33
CA GLN A 12 -0.13 -0.20 12.95
C GLN A 12 0.93 0.07 11.87
N LEU A 13 0.58 0.82 10.84
CA LEU A 13 1.54 1.16 9.77
C LEU A 13 2.59 2.17 10.26
N LYS A 14 2.22 3.09 11.14
CA LYS A 14 3.12 4.08 11.73
C LYS A 14 4.17 3.41 12.63
N GLU A 15 3.82 2.40 13.41
CA GLU A 15 4.77 1.65 14.24
C GLU A 15 5.84 0.92 13.42
N LEU A 16 5.46 0.45 12.23
CA LEU A 16 6.37 -0.18 11.26
C LEU A 16 7.34 0.84 10.65
N THR A 17 6.85 2.02 10.30
CA THR A 17 7.57 2.95 9.40
C THR A 17 8.21 4.14 10.09
N ARG A 18 7.71 4.57 11.26
CA ARG A 18 8.16 5.81 11.89
C ARG A 18 9.54 5.66 12.52
N GLY A 19 10.47 6.52 12.09
CA GLY A 19 11.84 6.55 12.63
C GLY A 19 12.71 5.36 12.22
N LYS A 20 12.27 4.55 11.25
CA LYS A 20 12.97 3.36 10.76
C LYS A 20 13.12 3.44 9.24
N GLY A 21 14.27 3.02 8.73
CA GLY A 21 14.41 2.71 7.31
C GLY A 21 13.70 1.40 7.00
N ILE A 22 12.72 1.41 6.11
CA ILE A 22 12.00 0.22 5.68
C ILE A 22 12.41 -0.16 4.26
N ASN A 23 12.39 -1.45 3.96
CA ASN A 23 12.59 -1.98 2.63
C ASN A 23 11.33 -2.74 2.14
N GLN A 24 11.42 -3.30 0.93
CA GLN A 24 10.32 -4.05 0.33
C GLN A 24 9.93 -5.30 1.14
N ALA A 25 10.90 -6.03 1.68
CA ALA A 25 10.65 -7.25 2.44
C ALA A 25 9.90 -6.96 3.76
N ASP A 26 10.21 -5.84 4.42
CA ASP A 26 9.51 -5.41 5.64
C ASP A 26 8.03 -5.17 5.36
N LEU A 27 7.72 -4.46 4.27
CA LEU A 27 6.34 -4.20 3.84
C LEU A 27 5.61 -5.48 3.41
N GLN A 28 6.27 -6.37 2.65
CA GLN A 28 5.66 -7.63 2.23
C GLN A 28 5.33 -8.53 3.43
N THR A 29 6.21 -8.57 4.43
CA THR A 29 5.98 -9.31 5.68
C THR A 29 4.76 -8.75 6.42
N PHE A 30 4.66 -7.43 6.55
CA PHE A 30 3.50 -6.77 7.14
C PHE A 30 2.20 -7.10 6.41
N ILE A 31 2.19 -7.00 5.08
CA ILE A 31 1.00 -7.26 4.24
C ILE A 31 0.52 -8.72 4.39
N ARG A 32 1.43 -9.69 4.41
CA ARG A 32 1.08 -11.12 4.58
C ARG A 32 0.39 -11.40 5.92
N GLY A 33 0.74 -10.66 6.97
CA GLY A 33 0.14 -10.77 8.31
C GLY A 33 -1.25 -10.11 8.45
N LEU A 34 -1.71 -9.34 7.47
CA LEU A 34 -3.02 -8.68 7.55
C LEU A 34 -4.18 -9.68 7.44
N GLN A 35 -5.20 -9.49 8.26
CA GLN A 35 -6.46 -10.25 8.17
C GLN A 35 -7.39 -9.61 7.12
N ILE A 36 -7.01 -9.73 5.84
CA ILE A 36 -7.78 -9.23 4.69
C ILE A 36 -7.87 -10.31 3.60
N PRO A 37 -8.82 -10.21 2.65
CA PRO A 37 -8.91 -11.12 1.52
C PRO A 37 -7.59 -11.28 0.73
N GLU A 38 -7.33 -12.48 0.22
CA GLU A 38 -6.07 -12.80 -0.46
C GLU A 38 -5.87 -12.03 -1.77
N ASP A 39 -6.94 -11.74 -2.51
CA ASP A 39 -6.90 -10.87 -3.69
C ASP A 39 -6.42 -9.46 -3.32
N ALA A 40 -6.87 -8.93 -2.18
CA ALA A 40 -6.41 -7.65 -1.68
C ALA A 40 -4.94 -7.68 -1.23
N LYS A 41 -4.47 -8.79 -0.65
CA LYS A 41 -3.03 -8.96 -0.34
C LYS A 41 -2.20 -9.02 -1.61
N ALA A 42 -2.63 -9.81 -2.59
CA ALA A 42 -1.92 -9.95 -3.86
C ALA A 42 -1.72 -8.59 -4.55
N LEU A 43 -2.79 -7.79 -4.65
CA LEU A 43 -2.71 -6.43 -5.18
C LEU A 43 -1.69 -5.58 -4.42
N LEU A 44 -1.69 -5.60 -3.09
CA LEU A 44 -0.74 -4.84 -2.28
C LEU A 44 0.71 -5.33 -2.44
N LEU A 45 0.93 -6.63 -2.66
CA LEU A 45 2.25 -7.23 -2.82
C LEU A 45 2.88 -6.92 -4.20
N GLU A 46 2.06 -6.67 -5.21
CA GLU A 46 2.49 -6.25 -6.56
C GLU A 46 2.83 -4.76 -6.65
N MET A 47 2.39 -3.95 -5.67
CA MET A 47 2.62 -2.52 -5.67
C MET A 47 4.09 -2.17 -5.38
N THR A 48 4.57 -1.13 -6.04
CA THR A 48 5.90 -0.54 -5.83
C THR A 48 5.77 0.98 -5.73
N PRO A 49 6.78 1.68 -5.18
CA PRO A 49 6.77 3.14 -5.16
C PRO A 49 6.62 3.76 -6.56
N SER A 50 7.18 3.12 -7.59
CA SER A 50 7.09 3.60 -8.98
C SER A 50 5.76 3.28 -9.65
N SER A 51 5.05 2.22 -9.25
CA SER A 51 3.71 1.90 -9.78
C SER A 51 2.58 2.60 -9.02
N TYR A 52 2.83 3.08 -7.80
CA TYR A 52 1.84 3.76 -6.97
C TYR A 52 1.63 5.25 -7.34
N LEU A 53 1.31 5.50 -8.61
CA LEU A 53 1.11 6.86 -9.17
C LEU A 53 -0.34 7.35 -9.11
N GLY A 54 -1.29 6.50 -8.69
CA GLY A 54 -2.71 6.82 -8.71
C GLY A 54 -3.19 7.16 -10.13
N LYS A 55 -3.93 8.27 -10.28
CA LYS A 55 -4.47 8.72 -11.57
C LYS A 55 -3.54 9.65 -12.35
N ALA A 56 -2.26 9.76 -11.98
CA ALA A 56 -1.35 10.75 -12.57
C ALA A 56 -1.31 10.66 -14.11
N VAL A 57 -1.08 9.47 -14.66
CA VAL A 57 -1.00 9.26 -16.12
C VAL A 57 -2.33 9.61 -16.81
N GLU A 58 -3.45 9.11 -16.28
CA GLU A 58 -4.79 9.37 -16.83
C GLU A 58 -5.10 10.87 -16.89
N LEU A 59 -4.78 11.61 -15.83
CA LEU A 59 -5.02 13.05 -15.77
C LEU A 59 -4.11 13.82 -16.73
N THR A 60 -2.86 13.39 -16.91
CA THR A 60 -1.95 14.00 -17.89
C THR A 60 -2.42 13.77 -19.33
N GLU A 61 -2.86 12.56 -19.68
CA GLU A 61 -3.37 12.28 -21.03
C GLU A 61 -4.62 13.10 -21.36
N ARG A 62 -5.50 13.35 -20.39
CA ARG A 62 -6.69 14.21 -20.59
C ARG A 62 -6.36 15.66 -20.94
N LEU A 63 -5.15 16.14 -20.61
CA LEU A 63 -4.70 17.49 -20.94
C LEU A 63 -4.12 17.59 -22.35
N LYS A 64 -3.69 16.47 -22.93
CA LYS A 64 -3.18 16.42 -24.31
C LYS A 64 -4.38 16.51 -25.26
N LYS A 65 -4.69 17.74 -25.69
CA LYS A 65 -5.59 18.00 -26.81
C LYS A 65 -4.91 17.66 -28.12
#